data_AF-A0A5E3XAQ9-F1
#
_entry.id   AF-A0A5E3XAQ9-F1
#
_cell.length_a   1.000
_cell.length_b   1.000
_cell.length_c   1.000
_cell.angle_alpha   90.00
_cell.angle_beta   90.00
_cell.angle_gamma   90.00
#
_symmetry.space_group_name_H-M   'P 1'
#
loop_
_entity.id
_entity.type
_entity.pdbx_description
1 polymer ?
#
loop_
_entity_poly.entity_id
_entity_poly.type
_entity_poly.pdbx_seq_one_letter_code
_entity_poly.pdbx_strand_id
1 'polypeptide(L)'
;MVVPPTLDERDVAPFVALADALHSSSDTLAIMQLSHAGRQSPNILGGRGLFSPAVAPTSVALRGRSRDGWLARLLYRALFPTPRTLTAGEIDQIAAQFVHGAEVAAAAGFDGVELHAAHGYLLSEFLSAKTNTRDDIYALHRDPLHLLYRIVTGIRESVTHRFAIGVKLSSSDYVEAGSIAGEADMAVAEDRILGYIQQIAHWGTVDFIEISGGDYENPDFLLTSRQAFFARFSRRAREAVRGAPKSRRPLIMLTGGLRSVEMLQEVLEQKHADLLGLARAAVLSPDLPARLAAGPGDAIFPHLPELTYADTPIASLLSRICHLLGVLPLPKLIGAGVGMAWYTVMLRRLAEGRGVDYGIGGLGSVIRMWGPELRHCAAGVVLFIALFALWTWAPRA
;
A
#
# COMPACT_ATOMS: atom_id res chain seq x y z
N MET A 1 12.17 3.32 6.31
CA MET A 1 10.81 3.71 6.71
C MET A 1 10.91 5.16 7.13
N VAL A 2 9.93 6.02 6.85
CA VAL A 2 10.01 7.43 7.31
C VAL A 2 9.45 7.51 8.73
N VAL A 3 10.10 6.83 9.67
CA VAL A 3 9.97 7.15 11.09
C VAL A 3 11.25 7.92 11.41
N PRO A 4 11.15 9.24 11.68
CA PRO A 4 12.29 10.03 12.11
C PRO A 4 13.01 9.32 13.27
N PRO A 5 14.36 9.31 13.30
CA PRO A 5 15.11 8.67 14.39
C PRO A 5 14.84 9.31 15.75
N THR A 6 14.30 10.53 15.75
CA THR A 6 13.79 11.24 16.91
C THR A 6 12.49 11.93 16.48
N LEU A 7 11.41 11.67 17.20
CA LEU A 7 10.15 12.40 17.08
C LEU A 7 9.97 13.23 18.35
N ASP A 8 9.85 14.54 18.21
CA ASP A 8 9.49 15.39 19.35
C ASP A 8 7.96 15.46 19.54
N GLU A 9 7.51 16.09 20.63
CA GLU A 9 6.07 16.23 20.90
C GLU A 9 5.31 16.92 19.75
N ARG A 10 5.96 17.82 19.01
CA ARG A 10 5.34 18.52 17.86
C ARG A 10 5.17 17.60 16.67
N ASP A 11 6.11 16.68 16.46
CA ASP A 11 6.01 15.68 15.39
C ASP A 11 4.89 14.66 15.66
N VAL A 12 4.66 14.34 16.94
CA VAL A 12 3.63 13.37 17.36
C VAL A 12 2.23 14.00 17.47
N ALA A 13 2.13 15.31 17.75
CA ALA A 13 0.86 16.01 17.98
C ALA A 13 -0.21 15.82 16.87
N PRO A 14 0.11 15.82 15.56
CA PRO A 14 -0.89 15.55 14.52
C PRO A 14 -1.48 14.13 14.60
N PHE A 15 -0.68 13.16 15.05
CA PHE A 15 -1.14 11.77 15.21
C PHE A 15 -2.03 11.62 16.44
N VAL A 16 -1.70 12.33 17.54
CA VAL A 16 -2.58 12.42 18.74
C VAL A 16 -3.93 13.01 18.36
N ALA A 17 -3.93 14.15 17.68
CA ALA A 17 -5.17 14.79 17.23
C ALA A 17 -6.01 13.88 16.32
N LEU A 18 -5.37 13.06 15.49
CA LEU A 18 -6.05 12.08 14.65
C LEU A 18 -6.65 10.92 15.47
N ALA A 19 -5.91 10.36 16.43
CA ALA A 19 -6.41 9.32 17.33
C ALA A 19 -7.62 9.82 18.13
N ASP A 20 -7.49 11.00 18.76
CA ASP A 20 -8.58 11.64 19.51
C ASP A 20 -9.83 11.85 18.65
N ALA A 21 -9.65 12.31 17.40
CA ALA A 21 -10.76 12.50 16.47
C ALA A 21 -11.46 11.18 16.13
N LEU A 22 -10.72 10.10 15.92
CA LEU A 22 -11.27 8.77 15.64
C LEU A 22 -12.09 8.23 16.83
N HIS A 23 -11.64 8.48 18.07
CA HIS A 23 -12.36 8.09 19.29
C HIS A 23 -13.53 9.00 19.65
N SER A 24 -13.55 10.24 19.17
CA SER A 24 -14.58 11.23 19.55
C SER A 24 -16.01 10.89 19.12
N SER A 25 -16.19 9.99 18.15
CA SER A 25 -17.46 9.75 17.46
C SER A 25 -18.06 8.36 17.69
N SER A 26 -17.32 7.41 18.27
CA SER A 26 -17.78 6.04 18.60
C SER A 26 -16.68 5.22 19.30
N ASP A 27 -17.01 3.99 19.72
CA ASP A 27 -16.05 2.97 20.19
C ASP A 27 -15.16 2.39 19.07
N THR A 28 -14.76 3.22 18.10
CA THR A 28 -13.95 2.81 16.95
C THR A 28 -12.50 2.59 17.36
N LEU A 29 -11.92 1.44 17.00
CA LEU A 29 -10.49 1.21 17.16
C LEU A 29 -9.70 2.00 16.11
N ALA A 30 -8.70 2.75 16.55
CA ALA A 30 -7.74 3.46 15.71
C ALA A 30 -6.49 2.60 15.47
N ILE A 31 -6.34 2.03 14.27
CA ILE A 31 -5.20 1.17 13.90
C ILE A 31 -4.30 1.89 12.88
N MET A 32 -3.02 2.07 13.21
CA MET A 32 -2.05 2.70 12.30
C MET A 32 -1.32 1.65 11.44
N GLN A 33 -1.39 1.78 10.12
CA GLN A 33 -0.60 0.92 9.25
C GLN A 33 0.85 1.42 9.13
N LEU A 34 1.82 0.57 9.48
CA LEU A 34 3.25 0.81 9.30
C LEU A 34 3.73 0.19 7.98
N SER A 35 4.42 0.98 7.15
CA SER A 35 4.83 0.56 5.81
C SER A 35 6.21 1.05 5.42
N HIS A 36 6.89 0.24 4.61
CA HIS A 36 8.18 0.57 4.01
C HIS A 36 8.14 0.20 2.52
N ALA A 37 8.17 1.19 1.63
CA ALA A 37 7.99 0.98 0.19
C ALA A 37 9.09 0.14 -0.50
N GLY A 38 10.26 0.01 0.13
CA GLY A 38 11.33 -0.87 -0.36
C GLY A 38 11.81 -0.42 -1.74
N ARG A 39 11.90 -1.36 -2.70
CA ARG A 39 12.28 -1.07 -4.09
C ARG A 39 11.27 -0.19 -4.83
N GLN A 40 10.04 -0.06 -4.33
CA GLN A 40 9.00 0.81 -4.89
C GLN A 40 9.06 2.26 -4.37
N SER A 41 10.07 2.62 -3.59
CA SER A 41 10.29 4.02 -3.21
C SER A 41 10.93 4.82 -4.35
N PRO A 42 10.23 5.79 -4.97
CA PRO A 42 10.75 6.56 -6.10
C PRO A 42 11.83 7.57 -5.67
N ASN A 43 12.76 7.91 -6.56
CA ASN A 43 13.88 8.83 -6.26
C ASN A 43 13.47 10.28 -5.91
N ILE A 44 12.26 10.70 -6.26
CA ILE A 44 11.80 12.09 -6.14
C ILE A 44 10.90 12.29 -4.91
N LEU A 45 10.42 11.21 -4.28
CA LEU A 45 9.43 11.28 -3.21
C LEU A 45 9.87 10.46 -1.99
N GLY A 46 9.58 10.97 -0.80
CA GLY A 46 9.86 10.28 0.46
C GLY A 46 11.17 10.66 1.14
N GLY A 47 11.71 11.86 0.87
CA GLY A 47 12.85 12.42 1.60
C GLY A 47 14.22 11.79 1.31
N ARG A 48 14.28 10.82 0.38
CA ARG A 48 15.54 10.21 -0.07
C ARG A 48 16.28 11.15 -1.02
N GLY A 49 17.60 11.26 -0.86
CA GLY A 49 18.43 12.05 -1.77
C GLY A 49 18.33 11.53 -3.21
N LEU A 50 18.37 12.45 -4.19
CA LEU A 50 18.14 12.17 -5.61
C LEU A 50 19.02 11.03 -6.18
N PHE A 51 20.20 10.83 -5.59
CA PHE A 51 21.19 9.82 -6.00
C PHE A 51 21.32 8.64 -5.03
N SER A 52 20.53 8.61 -3.95
CA SER A 52 20.51 7.46 -3.05
C SER A 52 19.55 6.40 -3.60
N PRO A 53 20.01 5.17 -3.88
CA PRO A 53 19.12 4.12 -4.38
C PRO A 53 18.12 3.69 -3.31
N ALA A 54 16.99 3.14 -3.75
CA ALA A 54 16.09 2.40 -2.89
C ALA A 54 16.79 1.22 -2.25
N VAL A 55 16.20 0.65 -1.19
CA VAL A 55 16.72 -0.55 -0.54
C VAL A 55 15.73 -1.70 -0.68
N ALA A 56 16.25 -2.91 -0.78
CA ALA A 56 15.49 -4.14 -0.96
C ALA A 56 16.25 -5.35 -0.38
N PRO A 57 15.59 -6.51 -0.18
CA PRO A 57 16.27 -7.73 0.26
C PRO A 57 17.37 -8.16 -0.71
N THR A 58 17.19 -7.91 -2.00
CA THR A 58 18.18 -8.16 -3.05
C THR A 58 18.07 -7.07 -4.11
N SER A 59 19.19 -6.75 -4.78
CA SER A 59 19.28 -5.80 -5.90
C SER A 59 18.55 -6.26 -7.18
N VAL A 60 17.23 -6.43 -7.10
CA VAL A 60 16.36 -6.77 -8.23
C VAL A 60 15.54 -5.54 -8.64
N ALA A 61 15.81 -5.01 -9.84
CA ALA A 61 15.06 -3.89 -10.39
C ALA A 61 13.57 -4.24 -10.59
N LEU A 62 12.70 -3.24 -10.41
CA LEU A 62 11.30 -3.38 -10.77
C LEU A 62 11.17 -3.61 -12.28
N ARG A 63 10.31 -4.56 -12.65
CA ARG A 63 10.03 -4.83 -14.06
C ARG A 63 8.90 -3.90 -14.52
N GLY A 64 9.23 -2.91 -15.36
CA GLY A 64 8.22 -2.13 -16.07
C GLY A 64 7.42 -3.02 -17.03
N ARG A 65 6.21 -2.59 -17.43
CA ARG A 65 5.37 -3.40 -18.33
C ARG A 65 6.06 -3.57 -19.68
N SER A 66 6.10 -4.79 -20.19
CA SER A 66 6.71 -5.14 -21.48
C SER A 66 6.09 -4.44 -22.70
N ARG A 67 4.94 -3.76 -22.54
CA ARG A 67 4.22 -3.03 -23.59
C ARG A 67 4.54 -1.54 -23.68
N ASP A 68 5.42 -1.03 -22.82
CA ASP A 68 5.73 0.41 -22.78
C ASP A 68 6.83 0.77 -23.79
N GLY A 69 6.65 1.90 -24.50
CA GLY A 69 7.65 2.43 -25.45
C GLY A 69 8.99 2.77 -24.78
N TRP A 70 10.07 2.86 -25.56
CA TRP A 70 11.44 3.03 -25.05
C TRP A 70 11.61 4.20 -24.06
N LEU A 71 10.93 5.33 -24.31
CA LEU A 71 10.99 6.52 -23.46
C LEU A 71 10.28 6.32 -22.11
N ALA A 72 9.15 5.61 -22.09
CA ALA A 72 8.47 5.26 -20.85
C ALA A 72 9.32 4.31 -19.99
N ARG A 73 10.04 3.36 -20.62
CA ARG A 73 10.99 2.48 -19.92
C ARG A 73 12.18 3.27 -19.36
N LEU A 74 12.66 4.29 -20.07
CA LEU A 74 13.72 5.18 -19.59
C LEU A 74 13.26 6.00 -18.37
N LEU A 75 12.10 6.66 -18.45
CA LEU A 75 11.52 7.42 -17.34
C LEU A 75 11.25 6.53 -16.13
N TYR A 76 10.76 5.31 -16.36
CA TYR A 76 10.53 4.33 -15.30
C TYR A 76 11.83 3.97 -14.56
N ARG A 77 12.91 3.68 -15.29
CA ARG A 77 14.23 3.39 -14.70
C ARG A 77 14.83 4.60 -13.96
N ALA A 78 14.52 5.82 -14.39
CA ALA A 78 14.96 7.03 -13.71
C ALA A 78 14.20 7.27 -12.40
N LEU A 79 12.88 7.01 -12.38
CA LEU A 79 12.03 7.14 -11.19
C LEU A 79 12.30 6.02 -10.18
N PHE A 80 12.47 4.79 -10.66
CA PHE A 80 12.70 3.59 -9.88
C PHE A 80 14.03 2.93 -10.31
N PRO A 81 15.17 3.47 -9.85
CA PRO A 81 16.46 2.84 -10.13
C PRO A 81 16.53 1.46 -9.47
N THR A 82 17.48 0.65 -9.92
CA THR A 82 17.79 -0.63 -9.26
C THR A 82 18.06 -0.38 -7.77
N PRO A 83 17.35 -1.08 -6.86
CA PRO A 83 17.58 -0.93 -5.43
C PRO A 83 18.93 -1.52 -5.04
N ARG A 84 19.50 -1.04 -3.94
CA ARG A 84 20.64 -1.66 -3.28
C ARG A 84 20.18 -2.79 -2.36
N THR A 85 20.95 -3.87 -2.31
CA THR A 85 20.78 -4.97 -1.35
C THR A 85 21.03 -4.48 0.08
N LEU A 86 20.10 -4.78 0.99
CA LEU A 86 20.25 -4.55 2.42
C LEU A 86 21.34 -5.44 3.04
N THR A 87 22.16 -4.86 3.91
CA THR A 87 23.04 -5.62 4.81
C THR A 87 22.27 -6.15 6.02
N ALA A 88 22.80 -7.15 6.74
CA ALA A 88 22.15 -7.66 7.95
C ALA A 88 21.93 -6.58 9.01
N GLY A 89 22.91 -5.70 9.23
CA GLY A 89 22.79 -4.59 10.20
C GLY A 89 21.74 -3.55 9.80
N GLU A 90 21.54 -3.30 8.50
CA GLU A 90 20.45 -2.43 8.04
C GLU A 90 19.08 -3.09 8.23
N ILE A 91 19.00 -4.42 8.10
CA ILE A 91 17.76 -5.15 8.39
C ILE A 91 17.45 -5.06 9.90
N ASP A 92 18.46 -5.14 10.77
CA ASP A 92 18.30 -4.92 12.21
C ASP A 92 17.77 -3.52 12.51
N GLN A 93 18.33 -2.50 11.86
CA GLN A 93 17.86 -1.12 11.99
C GLN A 93 16.42 -0.97 11.51
N ILE A 94 16.05 -1.58 10.38
CA ILE A 94 14.67 -1.54 9.88
C ILE A 94 13.71 -2.21 10.86
N ALA A 95 14.09 -3.36 11.43
CA ALA A 95 13.28 -4.02 12.44
C ALA A 95 13.06 -3.10 13.66
N ALA A 96 14.13 -2.49 14.18
CA ALA A 96 14.05 -1.53 15.27
C ALA A 96 13.18 -0.30 14.93
N GLN A 97 13.26 0.20 13.69
CA GLN A 97 12.41 1.30 13.25
C GLN A 97 10.93 0.91 13.29
N PHE A 98 10.54 -0.29 12.84
CA PHE A 98 9.13 -0.74 12.91
C PHE A 98 8.64 -0.84 14.36
N VAL A 99 9.47 -1.35 15.27
CA VAL A 99 9.16 -1.38 16.70
C VAL A 99 8.96 0.04 17.23
N HIS A 100 9.88 0.95 16.92
CA HIS A 100 9.78 2.35 17.33
C HIS A 100 8.51 3.04 16.77
N GLY A 101 8.15 2.77 15.51
CA GLY A 101 6.91 3.28 14.93
C GLY A 101 5.66 2.81 15.67
N ALA A 102 5.66 1.59 16.20
CA ALA A 102 4.56 1.08 17.01
C ALA A 102 4.52 1.69 18.42
N GLU A 103 5.68 1.93 19.04
CA GLU A 103 5.77 2.67 20.30
C GLU A 103 5.21 4.08 20.16
N VAL A 104 5.56 4.77 19.07
CA VAL A 104 5.04 6.10 18.75
C VAL A 104 3.53 6.06 18.53
N ALA A 105 3.02 5.07 17.78
CA ALA A 105 1.58 4.91 17.58
C ALA A 105 0.84 4.68 18.91
N ALA A 106 1.38 3.83 19.79
CA ALA A 106 0.83 3.59 21.12
C ALA A 106 0.87 4.86 21.99
N ALA A 107 1.98 5.59 21.99
CA ALA A 107 2.12 6.85 22.72
C ALA A 107 1.19 7.95 22.19
N ALA A 108 0.89 7.92 20.89
CA ALA A 108 -0.06 8.84 20.24
C ALA A 108 -1.54 8.46 20.48
N GLY A 109 -1.83 7.39 21.21
CA GLY A 109 -3.20 6.98 21.55
C GLY A 109 -3.87 6.04 20.55
N PHE A 110 -3.15 5.48 19.57
CA PHE A 110 -3.72 4.45 18.70
C PHE A 110 -3.94 3.15 19.49
N ASP A 111 -4.95 2.38 19.09
CA ASP A 111 -5.29 1.09 19.70
C ASP A 111 -4.42 -0.07 19.18
N GLY A 112 -3.69 0.16 18.09
CA GLY A 112 -2.83 -0.86 17.50
C GLY A 112 -2.12 -0.42 16.22
N VAL A 113 -1.36 -1.36 15.66
CA VAL A 113 -0.70 -1.21 14.35
C VAL A 113 -1.01 -2.36 13.42
N GLU A 114 -0.92 -2.11 12.13
CA GLU A 114 -0.92 -3.12 11.08
C GLU A 114 0.42 -3.08 10.31
N LEU A 115 1.10 -4.21 10.23
CA LEU A 115 2.34 -4.35 9.47
C LEU A 115 2.04 -4.66 8.00
N HIS A 116 2.45 -3.76 7.10
CA HIS A 116 2.19 -3.91 5.67
C HIS A 116 3.20 -4.86 4.99
N ALA A 117 2.85 -6.14 4.92
CA ALA A 117 3.60 -7.21 4.23
C ALA A 117 2.92 -7.66 2.92
N ALA A 118 2.47 -6.69 2.13
CA ALA A 118 1.71 -6.92 0.90
C ALA A 118 2.09 -5.89 -0.19
N HIS A 119 1.53 -6.06 -1.38
CA HIS A 119 1.66 -5.18 -2.56
C HIS A 119 3.11 -4.96 -3.02
N GLY A 120 3.99 -5.92 -2.75
CA GLY A 120 5.39 -5.87 -3.14
C GLY A 120 6.21 -4.77 -2.45
N TYR A 121 5.76 -4.27 -1.30
CA TYR A 121 6.56 -3.42 -0.41
C TYR A 121 7.56 -4.25 0.39
N LEU A 122 8.46 -3.60 1.13
CA LEU A 122 9.67 -4.22 1.67
C LEU A 122 9.42 -5.55 2.41
N LEU A 123 8.43 -5.60 3.31
CA LEU A 123 8.15 -6.84 4.03
C LEU A 123 7.64 -7.96 3.09
N SER A 124 6.81 -7.63 2.09
CA SER A 124 6.41 -8.58 1.02
C SER A 124 7.61 -8.98 0.14
N GLU A 125 8.55 -8.06 -0.11
CA GLU A 125 9.77 -8.36 -0.87
C GLU A 125 10.60 -9.47 -0.22
N PHE A 126 10.69 -9.50 1.12
CA PHE A 126 11.36 -10.58 1.87
C PHE A 126 10.64 -11.93 1.73
N LEU A 127 9.34 -11.93 1.47
CA LEU A 127 8.50 -13.13 1.41
C LEU A 127 8.40 -13.74 -0.01
N SER A 128 8.92 -13.05 -1.04
CA SER A 128 8.75 -13.43 -2.45
C SER A 128 10.07 -13.81 -3.14
N ALA A 129 10.05 -14.94 -3.86
CA ALA A 129 11.20 -15.44 -4.64
C ALA A 129 11.64 -14.50 -5.77
N LYS A 130 10.74 -13.61 -6.20
CA LYS A 130 11.02 -12.59 -7.21
C LYS A 130 12.01 -11.53 -6.72
N THR A 131 12.11 -11.34 -5.41
CA THR A 131 12.73 -10.16 -4.78
C THR A 131 13.75 -10.50 -3.71
N ASN A 132 13.71 -11.72 -3.17
CA ASN A 132 14.61 -12.19 -2.15
C ASN A 132 15.35 -13.44 -2.64
N THR A 133 16.58 -13.26 -3.11
CA THR A 133 17.50 -14.35 -3.48
C THR A 133 18.69 -14.40 -2.53
N ARG A 134 18.48 -14.01 -1.27
CA ARG A 134 19.52 -14.06 -0.23
C ARG A 134 19.88 -15.51 0.12
N ASP A 135 21.04 -15.68 0.74
CA ASP A 135 21.59 -16.94 1.22
C ASP A 135 21.88 -16.96 2.73
N ASP A 136 21.56 -15.86 3.43
CA ASP A 136 21.70 -15.68 4.87
C ASP A 136 20.43 -16.06 5.65
N ILE A 137 20.34 -15.68 6.94
CA ILE A 137 19.18 -16.00 7.79
C ILE A 137 17.85 -15.42 7.28
N TYR A 138 17.89 -14.41 6.41
CA TYR A 138 16.71 -13.80 5.80
C TYR A 138 16.36 -14.43 4.45
N ALA A 139 17.01 -15.52 4.07
CA ALA A 139 16.73 -16.26 2.84
C ALA A 139 15.41 -17.03 2.92
N LEU A 140 14.67 -17.06 1.81
CA LEU A 140 13.38 -17.74 1.70
C LEU A 140 13.41 -19.24 2.01
N HIS A 141 14.53 -19.90 1.72
CA HIS A 141 14.69 -21.33 1.94
C HIS A 141 15.09 -21.69 3.37
N ARG A 142 15.37 -20.68 4.22
CA ARG A 142 15.72 -20.87 5.64
C ARG A 142 14.56 -20.47 6.54
N ASP A 143 14.26 -19.17 6.59
CA ASP A 143 13.20 -18.59 7.40
C ASP A 143 12.67 -17.33 6.71
N PRO A 144 11.69 -17.45 5.78
CA PRO A 144 11.16 -16.32 5.04
C PRO A 144 10.49 -15.28 5.96
N LEU A 145 9.96 -15.71 7.10
CA LEU A 145 9.24 -14.85 8.04
C LEU A 145 10.15 -14.25 9.11
N HIS A 146 11.45 -14.52 9.09
CA HIS A 146 12.38 -14.14 10.14
C HIS A 146 12.29 -12.66 10.52
N LEU A 147 12.34 -11.77 9.52
CA LEU A 147 12.23 -10.32 9.75
C LEU A 147 10.88 -9.95 10.35
N LEU A 148 9.78 -10.49 9.81
CA LEU A 148 8.44 -10.19 10.31
C LEU A 148 8.25 -10.67 11.75
N TYR A 149 8.74 -11.87 12.07
CA TYR A 149 8.72 -12.44 13.41
C TYR A 149 9.46 -11.55 14.41
N ARG A 150 10.66 -11.07 14.05
CA ARG A 150 11.44 -10.14 14.88
C ARG A 150 10.70 -8.83 15.13
N ILE A 151 10.07 -8.27 14.10
CA ILE A 151 9.28 -7.04 14.23
C ILE A 151 8.07 -7.26 15.15
N VAL A 152 7.27 -8.30 14.91
CA VAL A 152 6.07 -8.60 15.72
C VAL A 152 6.45 -8.86 17.18
N THR A 153 7.51 -9.62 17.41
CA THR A 153 8.00 -9.93 18.76
C THR A 153 8.48 -8.66 19.47
N GLY A 154 9.30 -7.85 18.80
CA GLY A 154 9.78 -6.59 19.36
C GLY A 154 8.66 -5.59 19.67
N ILE A 155 7.65 -5.48 18.80
CA ILE A 155 6.46 -4.65 19.06
C ILE A 155 5.73 -5.17 20.30
N ARG A 156 5.44 -6.47 20.36
CA ARG A 156 4.69 -7.05 21.48
C ARG A 156 5.42 -6.87 22.82
N GLU A 157 6.74 -6.85 22.82
CA GLU A 157 7.57 -6.59 24.01
C GLU A 157 7.58 -5.11 24.43
N SER A 158 7.39 -4.17 23.50
CA SER A 158 7.47 -2.72 23.79
C SER A 158 6.14 -2.05 24.12
N VAL A 159 5.01 -2.68 23.81
CA VAL A 159 3.66 -2.11 23.99
C VAL A 159 2.80 -2.93 24.96
N THR A 160 1.67 -2.35 25.40
CA THR A 160 0.76 -3.06 26.30
C THR A 160 0.09 -4.27 25.63
N HIS A 161 -0.35 -5.26 26.40
CA HIS A 161 -1.02 -6.45 25.84
C HIS A 161 -2.34 -6.13 25.12
N ARG A 162 -2.96 -4.97 25.40
CA ARG A 162 -4.22 -4.54 24.77
C ARG A 162 -4.00 -3.95 23.38
N PHE A 163 -2.78 -3.54 23.07
CA PHE A 163 -2.44 -2.94 21.79
C PHE A 163 -2.50 -4.01 20.69
N ALA A 164 -3.34 -3.79 19.68
CA ALA A 164 -3.57 -4.75 18.61
C ALA A 164 -2.40 -4.77 17.61
N ILE A 165 -2.01 -5.96 17.15
CA ILE A 165 -1.01 -6.16 16.11
C ILE A 165 -1.65 -6.91 14.94
N GLY A 166 -1.75 -6.23 13.81
CA GLY A 166 -2.21 -6.79 12.54
C GLY A 166 -1.07 -7.07 11.57
N VAL A 167 -1.27 -8.03 10.66
CA VAL A 167 -0.38 -8.24 9.51
C VAL A 167 -1.20 -8.28 8.23
N LYS A 168 -0.83 -7.45 7.25
CA LYS A 168 -1.45 -7.46 5.92
C LYS A 168 -0.62 -8.28 4.93
N LEU A 169 -1.23 -9.29 4.32
CA LEU A 169 -0.65 -10.14 3.28
C LEU A 169 -1.45 -10.03 1.98
N SER A 170 -0.79 -10.23 0.85
CA SER A 170 -1.42 -10.26 -0.47
C SER A 170 -1.58 -11.70 -0.97
N SER A 171 -2.73 -12.05 -1.53
CA SER A 171 -2.93 -13.37 -2.12
C SER A 171 -2.21 -13.56 -3.48
N SER A 172 -1.59 -12.51 -4.04
CA SER A 172 -1.09 -12.50 -5.43
C SER A 172 0.38 -12.10 -5.60
N ASP A 173 1.04 -11.52 -4.59
CA ASP A 173 2.42 -10.98 -4.72
C ASP A 173 3.46 -12.06 -5.12
N TYR A 174 3.14 -13.31 -4.82
CA TYR A 174 4.05 -14.46 -4.85
C TYR A 174 3.99 -15.27 -6.13
N VAL A 175 3.07 -14.93 -7.03
CA VAL A 175 2.88 -15.56 -8.34
C VAL A 175 3.86 -14.98 -9.34
N GLU A 176 4.81 -15.75 -9.88
CA GLU A 176 5.80 -15.26 -10.85
C GLU A 176 5.16 -14.50 -12.03
N ALA A 177 5.63 -13.28 -12.29
CA ALA A 177 5.15 -12.47 -13.40
C ALA A 177 5.92 -12.86 -14.68
N GLY A 178 5.23 -13.51 -15.62
CA GLY A 178 5.72 -13.78 -16.96
C GLY A 178 5.87 -15.26 -17.34
N SER A 179 5.61 -16.20 -16.44
CA SER A 179 5.25 -17.54 -16.89
C SER A 179 3.82 -17.50 -17.43
N ILE A 180 3.53 -18.35 -18.41
CA ILE A 180 2.19 -18.90 -18.53
C ILE A 180 2.01 -19.68 -17.22
N ALA A 181 1.67 -19.00 -16.14
CA ALA A 181 1.58 -19.60 -14.82
C ALA A 181 0.46 -20.64 -14.91
N GLY A 182 0.84 -21.91 -14.99
CA GLY A 182 -0.13 -22.99 -14.97
C GLY A 182 -0.84 -22.98 -13.63
N GLU A 183 -1.99 -23.66 -13.55
CA GLU A 183 -2.71 -23.84 -12.28
C GLU A 183 -1.81 -24.38 -11.15
N ALA A 184 -0.79 -25.17 -11.51
CA ALA A 184 0.20 -25.70 -10.57
C ALA A 184 1.07 -24.62 -9.91
N ASP A 185 1.56 -23.63 -10.66
CA ASP A 185 2.41 -22.55 -10.10
C ASP A 185 1.60 -21.66 -9.15
N MET A 186 0.34 -21.42 -9.50
CA MET A 186 -0.61 -20.70 -8.65
C MET A 186 -0.90 -21.45 -7.35
N ALA A 187 -1.09 -22.77 -7.43
CA ALA A 187 -1.33 -23.61 -6.25
C ALA A 187 -0.12 -23.62 -5.30
N VAL A 188 1.11 -23.70 -5.84
CA VAL A 188 2.34 -23.65 -5.02
C VAL A 188 2.50 -22.29 -4.35
N ALA A 189 2.24 -21.19 -5.05
CA ALA A 189 2.27 -19.85 -4.48
C ALA A 189 1.20 -19.69 -3.38
N GLU A 190 -0.01 -20.22 -3.61
CA GLU A 190 -1.10 -20.23 -2.65
C GLU A 190 -0.74 -21.02 -1.37
N ASP A 191 -0.24 -22.25 -1.51
CA ASP A 191 0.14 -23.11 -0.39
C ASP A 191 1.25 -22.47 0.47
N ARG A 192 2.20 -21.77 -0.17
CA ARG A 192 3.24 -21.01 0.53
C ARG A 192 2.64 -19.94 1.44
N ILE A 193 1.66 -19.17 0.95
CA ILE A 193 1.04 -18.10 1.75
C ILE A 193 0.14 -18.65 2.84
N LEU A 194 -0.58 -19.74 2.58
CA LEU A 194 -1.29 -20.45 3.64
C LEU A 194 -0.34 -20.95 4.73
N GLY A 195 0.84 -21.44 4.35
CA GLY A 195 1.91 -21.78 5.29
C GLY A 195 2.40 -20.58 6.10
N TYR A 196 2.54 -19.40 5.48
CA TYR A 196 2.90 -18.18 6.21
C TYR A 196 1.79 -17.74 7.19
N ILE A 197 0.53 -17.76 6.76
CA ILE A 197 -0.64 -17.45 7.60
C ILE A 197 -0.69 -18.39 8.80
N GLN A 198 -0.48 -19.69 8.57
CA GLN A 198 -0.43 -20.68 9.63
C GLN A 198 0.68 -20.37 10.62
N GLN A 199 1.91 -20.12 10.16
CA GLN A 199 3.04 -19.80 11.04
C GLN A 199 2.80 -18.53 11.85
N ILE A 200 2.33 -17.45 11.21
CA ILE A 200 2.00 -16.19 11.87
C ILE A 200 0.95 -16.42 12.97
N ALA A 201 -0.09 -17.21 12.70
CA ALA A 201 -1.10 -17.54 13.69
C ALA A 201 -0.53 -18.36 14.88
N HIS A 202 0.46 -19.23 14.65
CA HIS A 202 1.09 -20.02 15.71
C HIS A 202 2.00 -19.19 16.63
N TRP A 203 2.46 -18.01 16.20
CA TRP A 203 3.19 -17.10 17.08
C TRP A 203 2.33 -16.65 18.28
N GLY A 204 1.00 -16.57 18.09
CA GLY A 204 0.06 -16.21 19.15
C GLY A 204 0.24 -14.77 19.67
N THR A 205 0.81 -13.89 18.85
CA THR A 205 1.07 -12.47 19.16
C THR A 205 0.38 -11.50 18.21
N VAL A 206 -0.15 -12.01 17.08
CA VAL A 206 -0.89 -11.28 16.05
C VAL A 206 -2.39 -11.44 16.28
N ASP A 207 -3.11 -10.33 16.29
CA ASP A 207 -4.54 -10.25 16.63
C ASP A 207 -5.44 -10.36 15.39
N PHE A 208 -4.96 -9.91 14.23
CA PHE A 208 -5.66 -10.11 12.95
C PHE A 208 -4.70 -10.22 11.77
N ILE A 209 -5.12 -10.95 10.74
CA ILE A 209 -4.42 -11.06 9.46
C ILE A 209 -5.34 -10.55 8.37
N GLU A 210 -4.94 -9.47 7.71
CA GLU A 210 -5.65 -8.93 6.55
C GLU A 210 -5.13 -9.59 5.27
N ILE A 211 -6.05 -10.07 4.45
CA ILE A 211 -5.78 -10.63 3.13
C ILE A 211 -6.28 -9.64 2.09
N SER A 212 -5.34 -9.03 1.36
CA SER A 212 -5.66 -8.21 0.20
C SER A 212 -5.67 -9.05 -1.07
N GLY A 213 -6.71 -8.83 -1.88
CA GLY A 213 -6.77 -9.37 -3.24
C GLY A 213 -6.38 -8.28 -4.23
N GLY A 214 -5.20 -8.37 -4.86
CA GLY A 214 -4.82 -7.54 -6.01
C GLY A 214 -3.34 -7.22 -6.15
N ASP A 215 -2.81 -7.43 -7.35
CA ASP A 215 -1.46 -7.03 -7.75
C ASP A 215 -1.49 -5.63 -8.39
N TYR A 216 -0.64 -4.71 -7.91
CA TYR A 216 -0.42 -3.38 -8.50
C TYR A 216 0.32 -3.46 -9.85
N GLU A 217 1.03 -4.57 -10.12
CA GLU A 217 1.79 -4.78 -11.35
C GLU A 217 0.95 -5.36 -12.50
N ASN A 218 -0.24 -5.94 -12.23
CA ASN A 218 -1.07 -6.61 -13.26
C ASN A 218 -2.58 -6.23 -13.25
N PRO A 219 -3.00 -5.21 -14.00
CA PRO A 219 -4.40 -4.75 -14.07
C PRO A 219 -5.30 -5.56 -15.01
N ASP A 220 -4.76 -6.48 -15.80
CA ASP A 220 -5.53 -7.20 -16.85
C ASP A 220 -6.35 -8.39 -16.31
N PHE A 221 -6.40 -8.58 -14.99
CA PHE A 221 -7.00 -9.74 -14.30
C PHE A 221 -8.39 -9.45 -13.68
N LEU A 222 -9.28 -8.82 -14.46
CA LEU A 222 -10.57 -8.25 -14.00
C LEU A 222 -11.83 -9.04 -14.40
N LEU A 223 -11.73 -10.18 -15.08
CA LEU A 223 -12.89 -10.87 -15.62
C LEU A 223 -13.06 -12.25 -14.95
N THR A 224 -14.10 -12.35 -14.12
CA THR A 224 -14.80 -13.55 -13.58
C THR A 224 -14.05 -14.61 -12.75
N SER A 225 -12.78 -14.92 -12.97
CA SER A 225 -12.06 -16.00 -12.24
C SER A 225 -11.59 -15.61 -10.82
N ARG A 226 -11.43 -14.30 -10.56
CA ARG A 226 -10.82 -13.78 -9.32
C ARG A 226 -11.69 -13.84 -8.07
N GLN A 227 -13.01 -13.67 -8.19
CA GLN A 227 -13.90 -13.70 -7.01
C GLN A 227 -13.99 -15.10 -6.41
N ALA A 228 -14.16 -16.13 -7.25
CA ALA A 228 -14.16 -17.52 -6.81
C ALA A 228 -12.80 -17.93 -6.21
N PHE A 229 -11.69 -17.50 -6.83
CA PHE A 229 -10.35 -17.71 -6.28
C PHE A 229 -10.19 -17.06 -4.90
N PHE A 230 -10.60 -15.80 -4.77
CA PHE A 230 -10.45 -15.04 -3.53
C PHE A 230 -11.32 -15.60 -2.39
N ALA A 231 -12.56 -16.00 -2.70
CA ALA A 231 -13.46 -16.69 -1.77
C ALA A 231 -12.93 -18.08 -1.35
N ARG A 232 -12.30 -18.82 -2.27
CA ARG A 232 -11.63 -20.09 -1.97
C ARG A 232 -10.42 -19.88 -1.07
N PHE A 233 -9.56 -18.91 -1.42
CA PHE A 233 -8.34 -18.61 -0.67
C PHE A 233 -8.66 -18.15 0.76
N SER A 234 -9.61 -17.23 0.92
CA SER A 234 -10.00 -16.70 2.23
C SER A 234 -10.54 -17.80 3.17
N ARG A 235 -11.32 -18.75 2.62
CA ARG A 235 -11.76 -19.94 3.36
C ARG A 235 -10.58 -20.79 3.84
N ARG A 236 -9.63 -21.09 2.93
CA ARG A 236 -8.43 -21.86 3.29
C ARG A 236 -7.57 -21.13 4.31
N ALA A 237 -7.45 -19.80 4.21
CA ALA A 237 -6.73 -19.01 5.20
C ALA A 237 -7.40 -19.05 6.57
N ARG A 238 -8.73 -18.96 6.63
CA ARG A 238 -9.49 -19.12 7.87
C ARG A 238 -9.33 -20.52 8.47
N GLU A 239 -9.22 -21.55 7.63
CA GLU A 239 -8.89 -22.91 8.07
C GLU A 239 -7.45 -23.01 8.59
N ALA A 240 -6.49 -22.38 7.91
CA ALA A 240 -5.07 -22.41 8.27
C ALA A 240 -4.81 -21.86 9.69
N VAL A 241 -5.56 -20.85 10.13
CA VAL A 241 -5.44 -20.31 11.48
C VAL A 241 -6.12 -21.16 12.56
N ARG A 242 -6.92 -22.18 12.20
CA ARG A 242 -7.62 -23.03 13.19
C ARG A 242 -6.68 -23.87 14.04
N GLY A 243 -5.49 -24.20 13.52
CA GLY A 243 -4.46 -24.92 14.26
C GLY A 243 -3.88 -24.11 15.43
N ALA A 244 -3.97 -22.78 15.38
CA ALA A 244 -3.48 -21.93 16.46
C ALA A 244 -4.38 -22.01 17.71
N PRO A 245 -3.82 -21.80 18.92
CA PRO A 245 -4.56 -21.80 20.18
C PRO A 245 -5.78 -20.87 20.12
N LYS A 246 -6.95 -21.37 20.50
CA LYS A 246 -8.23 -20.63 20.37
C LYS A 246 -8.21 -19.26 21.07
N SER A 247 -7.49 -19.13 22.19
CA SER A 247 -7.37 -17.89 22.95
C SER A 247 -6.48 -16.82 22.31
N ARG A 248 -5.70 -17.17 21.29
CA ARG A 248 -4.73 -16.30 20.62
C ARG A 248 -4.80 -16.41 19.09
N ARG A 249 -5.94 -16.87 18.58
CA ARG A 249 -6.14 -17.07 17.15
C ARG A 249 -6.44 -15.72 16.50
N PRO A 250 -5.68 -15.30 15.47
CA PRO A 250 -5.97 -14.06 14.78
C PRO A 250 -7.30 -14.13 14.03
N LEU A 251 -7.99 -13.00 13.96
CA LEU A 251 -9.14 -12.81 13.07
C LEU A 251 -8.66 -12.70 11.61
N ILE A 252 -9.42 -13.26 10.66
CA ILE A 252 -9.15 -13.07 9.24
C ILE A 252 -9.95 -11.88 8.71
N MET A 253 -9.25 -10.86 8.21
CA MET A 253 -9.85 -9.71 7.55
C MET A 253 -9.70 -9.84 6.03
N LEU A 254 -10.76 -9.55 5.29
CA LEU A 254 -10.77 -9.61 3.83
C LEU A 254 -10.95 -8.24 3.20
N THR A 255 -10.03 -7.85 2.33
CA THR A 255 -10.08 -6.55 1.65
C THR A 255 -9.93 -6.67 0.14
N GLY A 256 -10.82 -5.97 -0.56
CA GLY A 256 -10.83 -5.89 -2.03
C GLY A 256 -12.01 -6.64 -2.64
N GLY A 257 -12.57 -6.08 -3.71
CA GLY A 257 -13.71 -6.68 -4.42
C GLY A 257 -15.08 -6.53 -3.76
N LEU A 258 -15.14 -6.22 -2.45
CA LEU A 258 -16.36 -6.00 -1.67
C LEU A 258 -17.11 -4.73 -2.14
N ARG A 259 -18.15 -4.91 -2.95
CA ARG A 259 -18.81 -3.82 -3.71
C ARG A 259 -20.33 -3.76 -3.57
N SER A 260 -20.94 -4.70 -2.85
CA SER A 260 -22.39 -4.73 -2.64
C SER A 260 -22.71 -5.30 -1.27
N VAL A 261 -23.91 -5.01 -0.77
CA VAL A 261 -24.36 -5.47 0.55
C VAL A 261 -24.45 -7.00 0.57
N GLU A 262 -24.95 -7.57 -0.52
CA GLU A 262 -25.10 -9.02 -0.71
C GLU A 262 -23.74 -9.70 -0.61
N MET A 263 -22.69 -9.10 -1.20
CA MET A 263 -21.34 -9.65 -1.11
C MET A 263 -20.76 -9.55 0.31
N LEU A 264 -21.01 -8.46 1.04
CA LEU A 264 -20.59 -8.36 2.44
C LEU A 264 -21.27 -9.46 3.29
N GLN A 265 -22.58 -9.63 3.11
CA GLN A 265 -23.37 -10.62 3.82
C GLN A 265 -22.90 -12.04 3.47
N GLU A 266 -22.76 -12.36 2.19
CA GLU A 266 -22.33 -13.68 1.72
C GLU A 266 -20.97 -14.06 2.32
N VAL A 267 -19.99 -13.16 2.31
CA VAL A 267 -18.64 -13.42 2.86
C VAL A 267 -18.70 -13.76 4.36
N LEU A 268 -19.56 -13.08 5.12
CA LEU A 268 -19.72 -13.32 6.55
C LEU A 268 -20.53 -14.59 6.83
N GLU A 269 -21.67 -14.77 6.18
CA GLU A 269 -22.57 -15.94 6.33
C GLU A 269 -21.86 -17.24 5.94
N GLN A 270 -21.14 -17.23 4.82
CA GLN A 270 -20.36 -18.36 4.34
C GLN A 270 -19.03 -18.53 5.07
N LYS A 271 -18.77 -17.69 6.07
CA LYS A 271 -17.60 -17.78 6.94
C LYS A 271 -16.26 -17.67 6.20
N HIS A 272 -16.19 -16.86 5.14
CA HIS A 272 -14.95 -16.62 4.40
C HIS A 272 -13.99 -15.68 5.15
N ALA A 273 -14.52 -14.80 6.01
CA ALA A 273 -13.75 -13.89 6.85
C ALA A 273 -14.40 -13.71 8.23
N ASP A 274 -13.67 -13.10 9.15
CA ASP A 274 -14.18 -12.59 10.43
C ASP A 274 -14.40 -11.07 10.37
N LEU A 275 -13.60 -10.35 9.57
CA LEU A 275 -13.67 -8.90 9.37
C LEU A 275 -13.68 -8.55 7.88
N LEU A 276 -14.29 -7.42 7.51
CA LEU A 276 -14.35 -6.92 6.13
C LEU A 276 -13.70 -5.55 6.02
N GLY A 277 -12.76 -5.39 5.08
CA GLY A 277 -12.08 -4.13 4.83
C GLY A 277 -12.62 -3.38 3.62
N LEU A 278 -12.98 -2.12 3.84
CA LEU A 278 -13.51 -1.22 2.82
C LEU A 278 -12.61 0.01 2.69
N ALA A 279 -11.98 0.18 1.53
CA ALA A 279 -11.15 1.36 1.23
C ALA A 279 -11.91 2.39 0.39
N ARG A 280 -12.04 2.14 -0.93
CA ARG A 280 -12.68 3.08 -1.86
C ARG A 280 -14.12 3.44 -1.49
N ALA A 281 -14.90 2.47 -1.03
CA ALA A 281 -16.28 2.70 -0.63
C ALA A 281 -16.37 3.62 0.61
N ALA A 282 -15.45 3.47 1.57
CA ALA A 282 -15.40 4.32 2.76
C ALA A 282 -15.07 5.78 2.44
N VAL A 283 -14.31 6.05 1.37
CA VAL A 283 -14.11 7.44 0.90
C VAL A 283 -15.43 8.03 0.41
N LEU A 284 -16.26 7.27 -0.29
CA LEU A 284 -17.46 7.79 -0.92
C LEU A 284 -18.69 7.81 0.00
N SER A 285 -18.74 6.91 0.97
CA SER A 285 -19.76 6.85 2.01
C SER A 285 -19.06 6.55 3.34
N PRO A 286 -18.49 7.57 4.01
CA PRO A 286 -17.86 7.40 5.33
C PRO A 286 -18.84 6.89 6.39
N ASP A 287 -20.12 7.17 6.21
CA ASP A 287 -21.25 6.74 7.04
C ASP A 287 -21.79 5.33 6.69
N LEU A 288 -21.14 4.62 5.76
CA LEU A 288 -21.57 3.31 5.29
C LEU A 288 -21.84 2.30 6.42
N PRO A 289 -21.01 2.17 7.48
CA PRO A 289 -21.31 1.28 8.60
C PRO A 289 -22.65 1.60 9.29
N ALA A 290 -22.94 2.88 9.52
CA ALA A 290 -24.20 3.31 10.13
C ALA A 290 -25.40 3.04 9.21
N ARG A 291 -25.23 3.28 7.90
CA ARG A 291 -26.26 2.98 6.90
C ARG A 291 -26.55 1.48 6.81
N LEU A 292 -25.52 0.63 6.88
CA LEU A 292 -25.68 -0.83 6.92
C LEU A 292 -26.40 -1.28 8.20
N ALA A 293 -26.10 -0.68 9.35
CA ALA A 293 -26.75 -0.98 10.62
C ALA A 293 -28.25 -0.59 10.64
N ALA A 294 -28.63 0.47 9.93
CA ALA A 294 -30.03 0.91 9.81
C ALA A 294 -30.90 0.02 8.90
N GLY A 295 -30.29 -0.89 8.13
CA GLY A 295 -30.96 -1.87 7.27
C GLY A 295 -30.77 -1.59 5.77
N PRO A 296 -30.90 -2.63 4.91
CA PRO A 296 -30.64 -2.53 3.48
C PRO A 296 -31.72 -1.71 2.76
N GLY A 297 -31.37 -0.48 2.36
CA GLY A 297 -32.13 0.31 1.36
C GLY A 297 -31.48 0.25 -0.03
N ASP A 298 -32.25 0.51 -1.08
CA ASP A 298 -31.92 0.15 -2.49
C ASP A 298 -30.69 0.83 -3.14
N ALA A 299 -29.89 1.61 -2.40
CA ALA A 299 -28.61 2.14 -2.90
C ALA A 299 -27.63 2.48 -1.76
N ILE A 300 -27.28 1.50 -0.93
CA ILE A 300 -26.30 1.72 0.15
C ILE A 300 -24.87 1.93 -0.40
N PHE A 301 -24.46 1.14 -1.40
CA PHE A 301 -23.11 1.24 -1.93
C PHE A 301 -22.95 2.42 -2.91
N PRO A 302 -21.89 3.23 -2.75
CA PRO A 302 -21.64 4.34 -3.65
C PRO A 302 -21.16 3.85 -5.02
N HIS A 303 -21.57 4.56 -6.08
CA HIS A 303 -21.09 4.31 -7.43
C HIS A 303 -19.59 4.60 -7.52
N LEU A 304 -18.79 3.56 -7.77
CA LEU A 304 -17.34 3.70 -7.97
C LEU A 304 -17.10 4.27 -9.38
N PRO A 305 -16.45 5.43 -9.53
CA PRO A 305 -16.22 6.00 -10.85
C PRO A 305 -15.25 5.13 -11.66
N GLU A 306 -15.59 4.89 -12.92
CA GLU A 306 -14.64 4.38 -13.92
C GLU A 306 -13.77 5.54 -14.38
N LEU A 307 -12.56 5.62 -13.82
CA LEU A 307 -11.66 6.75 -14.07
C LEU A 307 -10.67 6.40 -15.17
N THR A 308 -10.71 7.17 -16.26
CA THR A 308 -9.70 7.10 -17.32
C THR A 308 -8.96 8.44 -17.45
N TYR A 309 -7.82 8.44 -18.13
CA TYR A 309 -7.14 9.71 -18.47
C TYR A 309 -7.96 10.55 -19.46
N ALA A 310 -8.91 9.95 -20.18
CA ALA A 310 -9.59 10.54 -21.33
C ALA A 310 -10.82 11.39 -20.97
N ASP A 311 -11.22 11.44 -19.71
CA ASP A 311 -12.52 12.00 -19.29
C ASP A 311 -12.59 13.54 -19.34
N THR A 312 -11.66 14.21 -20.05
CA THR A 312 -11.73 15.67 -20.29
C THR A 312 -11.44 16.02 -21.76
N PRO A 313 -12.16 16.98 -22.37
CA PRO A 313 -11.93 17.42 -23.75
C PRO A 313 -10.47 17.83 -24.03
N ILE A 314 -9.83 18.45 -23.04
CA ILE A 314 -8.43 18.90 -23.09
C ILE A 314 -7.46 17.71 -23.13
N ALA A 315 -7.70 16.65 -22.36
CA ALA A 315 -6.89 15.44 -22.41
C ALA A 315 -7.00 14.74 -23.76
N SER A 316 -8.21 14.73 -24.36
CA SER A 316 -8.41 14.17 -25.70
C SER A 316 -7.68 14.97 -26.78
N LEU A 317 -7.64 16.31 -26.65
CA LEU A 317 -6.93 17.20 -27.56
C LEU A 317 -5.42 17.05 -27.41
N LEU A 318 -4.90 17.06 -26.19
CA LEU A 318 -3.48 16.83 -25.89
C LEU A 318 -3.03 15.45 -26.34
N SER A 319 -3.82 14.40 -26.06
CA SER A 319 -3.54 13.05 -26.53
C SER A 319 -3.47 12.97 -28.06
N ARG A 320 -4.41 13.62 -28.77
CA ARG A 320 -4.37 13.71 -30.25
C ARG A 320 -3.16 14.48 -30.76
N ILE A 321 -2.79 15.60 -30.14
CA ILE A 321 -1.62 16.41 -30.52
C ILE A 321 -0.32 15.63 -30.29
N CYS A 322 -0.20 14.98 -29.13
CA CYS A 322 0.91 14.09 -28.77
C CYS A 322 1.03 12.91 -29.76
N HIS A 323 -0.09 12.24 -30.08
CA HIS A 323 -0.13 11.18 -31.10
C HIS A 323 0.22 11.68 -32.50
N LEU A 324 -0.25 12.87 -32.91
CA LEU A 324 0.00 13.48 -34.22
C LEU A 324 1.48 13.86 -34.41
N LEU A 325 2.14 14.34 -33.35
CA LEU A 325 3.55 14.73 -33.36
C LEU A 325 4.51 13.56 -33.12
N GLY A 326 4.00 12.33 -32.95
CA GLY A 326 4.82 11.17 -32.57
C GLY A 326 5.45 11.27 -31.17
N VAL A 327 4.96 12.20 -30.33
CA VAL A 327 5.45 12.47 -28.98
C VAL A 327 4.52 11.84 -27.96
N LEU A 328 4.98 10.75 -27.33
CA LEU A 328 4.49 10.11 -26.09
C LEU A 328 2.99 9.75 -25.98
N PRO A 329 2.63 8.46 -25.79
CA PRO A 329 1.53 8.15 -24.89
C PRO A 329 1.96 8.56 -23.47
N LEU A 330 1.12 9.32 -22.75
CA LEU A 330 1.33 9.64 -21.34
C LEU A 330 1.79 8.37 -20.59
N PRO A 331 2.92 8.40 -19.87
CA PRO A 331 3.37 7.22 -19.14
C PRO A 331 2.25 6.81 -18.19
N LYS A 332 1.76 5.57 -18.34
CA LYS A 332 0.87 4.96 -17.36
C LYS A 332 1.71 4.80 -16.09
N LEU A 333 1.72 5.81 -15.23
CA LEU A 333 2.46 5.78 -13.97
C LEU A 333 1.86 4.64 -13.12
N ILE A 334 2.61 3.55 -13.00
CA ILE A 334 2.24 2.41 -12.15
C ILE A 334 2.62 2.74 -10.71
N GLY A 335 1.71 2.40 -9.78
CA GLY A 335 1.82 2.64 -8.34
C GLY A 335 0.82 3.68 -7.81
N ALA A 336 0.43 4.65 -8.65
CA ALA A 336 -0.52 5.71 -8.29
C ALA A 336 -1.33 6.13 -9.52
N GLY A 337 -2.19 5.23 -9.99
CA GLY A 337 -3.06 5.50 -11.14
C GLY A 337 -4.00 6.68 -10.90
N VAL A 338 -4.68 7.10 -11.98
CA VAL A 338 -5.76 8.10 -11.97
C VAL A 338 -6.77 7.86 -10.84
N GLY A 339 -7.12 6.59 -10.59
CA GLY A 339 -7.99 6.19 -9.49
C GLY A 339 -7.46 6.63 -8.12
N MET A 340 -6.21 6.29 -7.80
CA MET A 340 -5.57 6.70 -6.54
C MET A 340 -5.60 8.23 -6.38
N ALA A 341 -5.20 8.97 -7.43
CA ALA A 341 -5.21 10.42 -7.39
C ALA A 341 -6.60 11.00 -7.11
N TRP A 342 -7.63 10.44 -7.75
CA TRP A 342 -9.01 10.87 -7.54
C TRP A 342 -9.48 10.62 -6.11
N TYR A 343 -9.27 9.41 -5.56
CA TYR A 343 -9.65 9.09 -4.18
C TYR A 343 -8.87 9.94 -3.16
N THR A 344 -7.57 10.20 -3.38
CA THR A 344 -6.78 11.10 -2.54
C THR A 344 -7.34 12.53 -2.54
N VAL A 345 -7.74 13.04 -3.71
CA VAL A 345 -8.38 14.36 -3.82
C VAL A 345 -9.75 14.36 -3.13
N MET A 346 -10.53 13.29 -3.23
CA MET A 346 -11.82 13.17 -2.52
C MET A 346 -11.64 13.14 -1.00
N LEU A 347 -10.68 12.37 -0.49
CA LEU A 347 -10.35 12.37 0.94
C LEU A 347 -9.99 13.77 1.44
N ARG A 348 -9.15 14.50 0.71
CA ARG A 348 -8.81 15.89 1.05
C ARG A 348 -10.04 16.79 1.05
N ARG A 349 -10.94 16.64 0.07
CA ARG A 349 -12.18 17.42 0.03
C ARG A 349 -13.07 17.16 1.24
N LEU A 350 -13.24 15.89 1.62
CA LEU A 350 -14.03 15.51 2.79
C LEU A 350 -13.43 16.08 4.08
N ALA A 351 -12.11 16.01 4.24
CA ALA A 351 -11.41 16.62 5.36
C ALA A 351 -11.62 18.14 5.44
N GLU A 352 -11.82 18.81 4.30
CA GLU A 352 -12.14 20.23 4.21
C GLU A 352 -13.66 20.53 4.27
N GLY A 353 -14.48 19.56 4.67
CA GLY A 353 -15.94 19.70 4.79
C GLY A 353 -16.67 19.80 3.45
N ARG A 354 -16.04 19.41 2.34
CA ARG A 354 -16.64 19.41 1.00
C ARG A 354 -17.04 18.00 0.57
N GLY A 355 -18.17 17.90 -0.12
CA GLY A 355 -18.63 16.64 -0.70
C GLY A 355 -17.76 16.11 -1.84
N VAL A 356 -18.04 14.85 -2.21
CA VAL A 356 -17.47 14.16 -3.37
C VAL A 356 -17.83 14.92 -4.65
N ASP A 357 -16.85 15.10 -5.54
CA ASP A 357 -17.00 15.82 -6.80
C ASP A 357 -16.52 14.92 -7.96
N TYR A 358 -17.48 14.29 -8.61
CA TYR A 358 -17.24 13.42 -9.78
C TYR A 358 -16.79 14.21 -11.02
N GLY A 359 -17.05 15.52 -11.08
CA GLY A 359 -16.70 16.38 -12.22
C GLY A 359 -15.21 16.68 -12.37
N ILE A 360 -14.39 16.42 -11.33
CA ILE A 360 -12.93 16.60 -11.40
C ILE A 360 -12.30 15.69 -12.45
N GLY A 361 -12.87 14.49 -12.65
CA GLY A 361 -12.35 13.48 -13.57
C GLY A 361 -10.91 13.05 -13.26
N GLY A 362 -10.35 12.25 -14.16
CA GLY A 362 -9.05 11.65 -13.95
C GLY A 362 -7.87 12.61 -13.98
N LEU A 363 -7.72 13.36 -15.08
CA LEU A 363 -6.60 14.29 -15.26
C LEU A 363 -6.61 15.42 -14.22
N GLY A 364 -7.80 15.98 -13.94
CA GLY A 364 -7.97 17.03 -12.93
C GLY A 364 -7.52 16.56 -11.55
N SER A 365 -7.73 15.28 -11.23
CA SER A 365 -7.29 14.69 -9.96
C SER A 365 -5.78 14.55 -9.86
N VAL A 366 -5.11 14.12 -10.93
CA VAL A 366 -3.64 14.06 -10.99
C VAL A 366 -3.04 15.45 -10.77
N ILE A 367 -3.57 16.47 -11.47
CA ILE A 367 -3.10 17.85 -11.32
C ILE A 367 -3.32 18.36 -9.89
N ARG A 368 -4.50 18.12 -9.29
CA ARG A 368 -4.81 18.58 -7.93
C ARG A 368 -4.02 17.85 -6.85
N MET A 369 -3.72 16.57 -7.05
CA MET A 369 -2.90 15.77 -6.14
C MET A 369 -1.47 16.32 -6.08
N TRP A 370 -0.84 16.52 -7.25
CA TRP A 370 0.55 16.97 -7.35
C TRP A 370 0.73 18.49 -7.29
N GLY A 371 -0.33 19.27 -7.48
CA GLY A 371 -0.27 20.74 -7.57
C GLY A 371 0.42 21.44 -6.40
N PRO A 372 0.26 21.02 -5.13
CA PRO A 372 1.03 21.56 -4.01
C PRO A 372 2.54 21.24 -4.12
N GLU A 373 2.91 20.01 -4.44
CA GLU A 373 4.32 19.58 -4.56
C GLU A 373 5.02 20.25 -5.75
N LEU A 374 4.33 20.35 -6.89
CA LEU A 374 4.84 21.01 -8.08
C LEU A 374 5.09 22.52 -7.86
N ARG A 375 4.31 23.17 -6.99
CA ARG A 375 4.56 24.57 -6.61
C ARG A 375 5.85 24.75 -5.82
N HIS A 376 6.16 23.82 -4.92
CA HIS A 376 7.42 23.84 -4.17
C HIS A 376 8.62 23.53 -5.08
N CYS A 377 8.49 22.54 -5.98
CA CYS A 377 9.52 22.25 -6.98
C CYS A 377 9.75 23.41 -7.94
N ALA A 378 8.68 24.05 -8.43
CA ALA A 378 8.79 25.23 -9.30
C ALA A 378 9.48 26.40 -8.59
N ALA A 379 9.15 26.66 -7.31
CA ALA A 379 9.83 27.65 -6.50
C ALA A 379 11.33 27.32 -6.33
N GLY A 380 11.68 26.06 -6.09
CA GLY A 380 13.07 25.60 -6.00
C GLY A 380 13.85 25.71 -7.31
N VAL A 381 13.21 25.42 -8.45
CA VAL A 381 13.82 25.58 -9.79
C VAL A 381 14.00 27.06 -10.13
N VAL A 382 13.02 27.92 -9.84
CA VAL A 382 13.15 29.37 -10.01
C VAL A 382 14.27 29.93 -9.14
N LEU A 383 14.38 29.48 -7.88
CA LEU A 383 15.47 29.85 -6.99
C LEU A 383 16.83 29.37 -7.51
N PHE A 384 16.92 28.13 -8.02
CA PHE A 384 18.13 27.60 -8.62
C PHE A 384 18.55 28.39 -9.87
N ILE A 385 17.61 28.71 -10.77
CA ILE A 385 17.87 29.54 -11.96
C ILE A 385 18.32 30.94 -11.54
N ALA A 386 17.70 31.53 -10.52
CA ALA A 386 18.09 32.84 -9.99
C ALA A 386 19.51 32.82 -9.38
N LEU A 387 19.84 31.79 -8.59
CA LEU A 387 21.17 31.61 -8.00
C LEU A 387 22.24 31.31 -9.06
N PHE A 388 21.90 30.53 -10.09
CA PHE A 388 22.79 30.27 -11.22
C PHE A 388 23.02 31.52 -12.07
N ALA A 389 21.98 32.31 -12.33
CA ALA A 389 22.09 33.61 -12.98
C ALA A 389 22.97 34.58 -12.16
N LEU A 390 22.81 34.65 -10.84
CA LEU A 390 23.65 35.45 -9.95
C LEU A 390 25.11 34.96 -9.91
N TRP A 391 25.34 33.65 -9.91
CA TRP A 391 26.68 33.07 -9.95
C TRP A 391 27.39 33.35 -11.28
N THR A 392 26.67 33.30 -12.39
CA THR A 392 27.21 33.63 -13.72
C THR A 392 27.43 35.13 -13.93
N TRP A 393 26.70 35.99 -13.20
CA TRP A 393 26.86 37.45 -13.21
C TRP A 393 27.82 37.99 -12.16
N ALA A 394 28.23 37.19 -11.18
CA ALA A 394 29.23 37.59 -10.22
C ALA A 394 30.56 37.84 -10.96
N PRO A 395 31.16 39.03 -10.84
CA PRO A 395 32.46 39.29 -11.45
C PRO A 395 33.47 38.28 -10.89
N ARG A 396 34.09 37.51 -11.78
CA ARG A 396 35.21 36.64 -11.42
C ARG A 396 36.35 37.55 -11.00
N ALA A 397 36.56 37.68 -9.69
CA ALA A 397 37.70 38.38 -9.10
C ALA A 397 38.98 37.53 -9.21
#